data_AF-A0A674IRM2-F1
#
_entry.id   AF-A0A674IRM2-F1
#
_cell.length_a   1.000
_cell.length_b   1.000
_cell.length_c   1.000
_cell.angle_alpha   90.00
_cell.angle_beta   90.00
_cell.angle_gamma   90.00
#
_symmetry.space_group_name_H-M   'P 1'
#
loop_
_entity.id
_entity.type
_entity.pdbx_description
1 polymer ?
#
loop_
_entity_poly.entity_id
_entity_poly.type
_entity_poly.pdbx_seq_one_letter_code
_entity_poly.pdbx_strand_id
1 'polypeptide(L)' 'FTASLILVLYDVYVLVRMVSAAGTGYCVNIKKARLQEKLVLLKYDPIGKNLRN' A
#
# COMPACT_ATOMS: atom_id res chain seq x y z
N PHE A 1 3.37 1.95 -5.29
CA PHE A 1 2.33 1.13 -4.63
C PHE A 1 0.98 1.83 -4.75
N THR A 2 -0.12 1.10 -4.98
CA THR A 2 -1.50 1.62 -5.06
C THR A 2 -2.31 1.26 -3.81
N ALA A 3 -3.10 2.21 -3.28
CA ALA A 3 -3.88 2.02 -2.06
C ALA A 3 -5.28 1.43 -2.35
N SER A 4 -5.68 0.42 -1.57
CA SER A 4 -7.05 -0.09 -1.47
C SER A 4 -7.54 -0.01 -0.02
N LEU A 5 -8.77 0.45 0.22
CA LEU A 5 -9.33 0.55 1.57
C LEU A 5 -9.58 -0.86 2.14
N ILE A 6 -9.14 -1.12 3.38
CA ILE A 6 -9.43 -2.39 4.07
C ILE A 6 -10.45 -2.17 5.20
N LEU A 7 -10.13 -1.30 6.16
CA LEU A 7 -10.91 -1.08 7.37
C LEU A 7 -10.84 0.39 7.81
N VAL A 8 -11.92 0.88 8.39
CA VAL A 8 -11.95 2.20 9.05
C VAL A 8 -11.50 1.99 10.51
N LEU A 9 -10.48 2.71 10.95
CA LEU A 9 -9.89 2.61 12.29
C LEU A 9 -10.09 3.94 13.03
N TYR A 10 -11.15 4.04 13.83
CA TYR A 10 -11.64 5.31 14.39
C TYR A 10 -11.98 6.35 13.30
N ASP A 11 -12.80 7.35 13.61
CA ASP A 11 -13.39 8.24 12.60
C ASP A 11 -12.34 9.01 11.75
N VAL A 12 -11.13 9.16 12.28
CA VAL A 12 -10.04 9.97 11.71
C VAL A 12 -9.11 9.18 10.77
N TYR A 13 -8.92 7.87 10.99
CA TYR A 13 -7.94 7.08 10.25
C TYR A 13 -8.56 5.88 9.55
N VAL A 14 -7.95 5.51 8.43
CA VAL A 14 -8.31 4.31 7.68
C VAL A 14 -7.07 3.46 7.44
N LEU A 15 -7.24 2.14 7.57
CA LEU A 15 -6.23 1.18 7.21
C LEU A 15 -6.37 0.86 5.71
N VAL A 16 -5.32 1.14 4.95
CA VAL A 16 -5.25 0.84 3.53
C VAL A 16 -4.22 -0.26 3.26
N ARG A 17 -4.54 -1.12 2.30
CA ARG A 17 -3.61 -2.06 1.69
C ARG A 17 -2.91 -1.37 0.54
N MET A 18 -1.61 -1.18 0.66
CA MET A 18 -0.75 -0.74 -0.42
C MET A 18 -0.30 -1.96 -1.21
N VAL A 19 -0.63 -2.03 -2.49
CA VAL A 19 -0.22 -3.11 -3.40
C VAL A 19 0.93 -2.61 -4.28
N SER A 20 1.95 -3.42 -4.50
CA SER A 20 3.06 -3.06 -5.38
C SER A 20 2.58 -2.77 -6.79
N ALA A 21 3.05 -1.66 -7.36
CA ALA A 21 2.72 -1.28 -8.73
C ALA A 21 3.41 -2.18 -9.77
N ALA A 22 4.44 -2.93 -9.36
CA ALA A 22 5.15 -3.88 -10.22
C ALA A 22 4.37 -5.17 -10.48
N GLY A 23 3.17 -5.34 -9.90
CA GLY A 23 2.34 -6.54 -10.10
C GLY A 23 2.88 -7.81 -9.41
N THR A 24 3.86 -7.68 -8.53
CA THR A 24 4.51 -8.81 -7.81
C THR A 24 3.63 -9.49 -6.77
N GLY A 25 2.48 -8.89 -6.44
CA GLY A 25 1.62 -9.32 -5.33
C GLY A 25 2.10 -8.88 -3.95
N TYR A 26 3.25 -8.21 -3.82
CA TYR A 26 3.71 -7.68 -2.53
C TYR A 26 2.77 -6.57 -2.03
N CYS A 27 2.27 -6.71 -0.80
CA CYS A 27 1.33 -5.78 -0.20
C CYS A 27 1.67 -5.43 1.25
N VAL A 28 1.41 -4.18 1.64
CA VAL A 28 1.72 -3.63 2.97
C VAL A 28 0.52 -2.86 3.50
N ASN A 29 0.19 -3.02 4.78
CA ASN A 29 -0.88 -2.26 5.42
C ASN A 29 -0.33 -0.96 6.02
N ILE A 30 -0.98 0.16 5.73
CA ILE A 30 -0.58 1.49 6.20
C ILE A 30 -1.82 2.23 6.72
N LYS A 31 -1.66 2.98 7.82
CA LYS A 31 -2.69 3.90 8.30
C LYS A 31 -2.57 5.22 7.54
N LYS A 32 -3.66 5.73 6.99
CA LYS A 32 -3.74 7.09 6.43
C LYS A 32 -4.90 7.85 7.05
N ALA A 33 -4.87 9.18 7.00
CA ALA A 33 -6.03 9.97 7.38
C ALA A 33 -7.19 9.72 6.39
N ARG A 34 -8.42 9.73 6.91
CA ARG A 34 -9.63 9.44 6.12
C ARG A 34 -9.79 10.42 4.95
N LEU A 35 -9.64 11.72 5.23
CA LEU A 35 -9.81 12.82 4.26
C LEU A 35 -8.57 13.09 3.38
N GLN A 36 -7.46 12.40 3.60
CA GLN A 36 -6.25 12.58 2.79
C GLN A 36 -6.42 11.91 1.41
N GLU A 37 -5.85 12.56 0.38
CA GLU A 37 -5.79 12.07 -1.00
C GLU A 37 -5.15 10.68 -1.13
N LYS A 38 -5.26 10.08 -2.32
CA LYS A 38 -4.75 8.74 -2.61
C LYS A 38 -3.25 8.66 -2.30
N LEU A 39 -2.89 7.76 -1.40
CA LEU A 39 -1.51 7.56 -0.99
C LEU A 39 -0.71 6.88 -2.11
N VAL A 40 0.37 7.53 -2.57
CA VAL A 40 1.35 6.97 -3.50
C VAL A 40 2.70 6.91 -2.77
N LEU A 41 3.27 5.71 -2.69
CA LEU A 41 4.52 5.46 -1.97
C LEU A 41 5.52 4.73 -2.85
N LEU A 42 6.76 5.22 -2.79
CA LEU A 42 7.95 4.50 -3.24
C LEU A 42 8.48 3.69 -2.05
N LYS A 43 8.42 2.37 -2.16
CA LYS A 43 8.87 1.43 -1.13
C LYS A 43 9.64 0.30 -1.82
N TYR A 44 10.60 -0.28 -1.12
CA TYR A 44 11.28 -1.48 -1.60
C TYR A 44 10.29 -2.64 -1.71
N ASP A 45 10.28 -3.28 -2.88
CA ASP A 45 9.56 -4.52 -3.15
C ASP A 45 10.58 -5.67 -3.16
N PRO A 46 10.58 -6.53 -2.11
CA PRO A 46 11.54 -7.63 -2.01
C PRO A 46 11.34 -8.72 -3.06
N ILE A 47 10.14 -8.81 -3.66
CA ILE A 47 9.83 -9.84 -4.67
C ILE A 47 10.44 -9.44 -6.02
N GLY A 48 10.35 -8.16 -6.39
CA GLY A 48 10.83 -7.65 -7.68
C GLY A 48 12.33 -7.79 -7.92
N LYS A 49 13.14 -7.96 -6.86
CA LYS A 49 14.60 -8.15 -6.99
C LYS A 49 15.01 -9.57 -7.41
N ASN A 50 14.14 -10.56 -7.28
CA ASN A 50 14.46 -11.97 -7.58
C ASN A 50 14.35 -12.33 -9.08
N LEU A 51 13.97 -11.39 -9.96
CA LEU A 51 13.87 -11.59 -11.42
C LEU A 51 15.16 -11.16 -12.15
N ARG A 52 16.32 -11.60 -11.67
CA ARG A 52 17.56 -11.58 -12.45
C ARG A 52 18.06 -13.02 -12.49
N ASN A 53 17.67 -13.72 -13.55
CA ASN A 53 18.26 -14.98 -13.96
C ASN A 53 19.46 -14.70 -14.87
#